data_AF-A0A2J8SCZ5-F1
#
_entry.id   AF-A0A2J8SCZ5-F1
#
_cell.length_a   1.000
_cell.length_b   1.000
_cell.length_c   1.000
_cell.angle_alpha   90.00
_cell.angle_beta   90.00
_cell.angle_gamma   90.00
#
_symmetry.space_group_name_H-M   'P 1'
#
loop_
_entity.id
_entity.type
_entity.pdbx_description
1 polymer ?
#
loop_
_entity_poly.entity_id
_entity_poly.type
_entity_poly.pdbx_seq_one_letter_code
_entity_poly.pdbx_strand_id
1 'polypeptide(L)'
;MKDEVALLATVTLLGVLLQAYFSLQVISARRAFRVSPPLTTGPPEFERVYRAQVNCSEYFPLFLATLWVAGIFFHEGAAALCGLVYLFARLRYFQGYARSAQLR
;
A
#
# COMPACT_ATOMS: atom_id res chain seq x y z
N MET A 1 -21.92 16.35 -7.28
CA MET A 1 -21.36 15.00 -7.55
C MET A 1 -19.83 14.97 -7.63
N LYS A 2 -19.15 15.56 -8.62
CA LYS A 2 -17.66 15.52 -8.67
C LYS A 2 -17.03 16.14 -7.43
N ASP A 3 -17.60 17.25 -6.97
CA ASP A 3 -17.10 18.00 -5.81
C ASP A 3 -17.30 17.26 -4.47
N GLU A 4 -18.17 16.25 -4.42
CA GLU A 4 -18.50 15.47 -3.21
C GLU A 4 -17.67 14.19 -3.06
N VAL A 5 -16.82 13.89 -4.06
CA VAL A 5 -15.96 12.69 -4.05
C VAL A 5 -14.52 13.01 -4.44
N ALA A 6 -14.19 14.29 -4.65
CA ALA A 6 -12.89 14.73 -5.12
C ALA A 6 -11.79 14.36 -4.12
N LEU A 7 -12.06 14.42 -2.80
CA LEU A 7 -11.10 14.02 -1.77
C LEU A 7 -10.88 12.52 -1.78
N LEU A 8 -11.95 11.73 -1.90
CA LEU A 8 -11.88 10.26 -1.95
C LEU A 8 -11.11 9.79 -3.19
N ALA A 9 -11.36 10.41 -4.35
CA ALA A 9 -10.65 10.13 -5.58
C ALA A 9 -9.16 10.48 -5.47
N THR A 10 -8.83 11.62 -4.84
CA THR A 10 -7.44 12.03 -4.59
C THR A 10 -6.71 11.03 -3.70
N VAL A 11 -7.33 10.63 -2.58
CA VAL A 11 -6.75 9.63 -1.67
C VAL A 11 -6.64 8.27 -2.33
N THR A 12 -7.61 7.88 -3.17
CA THR A 12 -7.55 6.65 -3.98
C THR A 12 -6.35 6.68 -4.92
N LEU A 13 -6.15 7.76 -5.66
CA LEU A 13 -5.01 7.92 -6.57
C LEU A 13 -3.67 7.87 -5.81
N LEU A 14 -3.58 8.54 -4.64
CA LEU A 14 -2.40 8.45 -3.78
C LEU A 14 -2.14 7.01 -3.34
N GLY A 15 -3.19 6.25 -3.01
CA GLY A 15 -3.10 4.83 -2.69
C GLY A 15 -2.57 3.99 -3.86
N VAL A 16 -3.00 4.27 -5.09
CA VAL A 16 -2.49 3.61 -6.30
C VAL A 16 -1.00 3.92 -6.50
N LEU A 17 -0.60 5.19 -6.34
CA LEU A 17 0.81 5.58 -6.44
C LEU A 17 1.67 4.90 -5.36
N LEU A 18 1.14 4.72 -4.16
CA LEU A 18 1.83 4.00 -3.09
C LEU A 18 2.03 2.51 -3.43
N GLN A 19 1.02 1.85 -4.02
CA GLN A 19 1.16 0.46 -4.51
C GLN A 19 2.15 0.35 -5.67
N ALA A 20 2.16 1.33 -6.58
CA ALA A 20 3.15 1.41 -7.65
C ALA A 20 4.57 1.55 -7.08
N TYR A 21 4.76 2.40 -6.07
CA TYR A 21 6.02 2.50 -5.33
C TYR A 21 6.44 1.15 -4.72
N PHE A 22 5.56 0.45 -4.00
CA PHE A 22 5.89 -0.87 -3.45
C PHE A 22 6.27 -1.89 -4.53
N SER A 23 5.59 -1.85 -5.68
CA SER A 23 5.89 -2.73 -6.81
C SER A 23 7.28 -2.44 -7.40
N LEU A 24 7.64 -1.16 -7.56
CA LEU A 24 8.98 -0.75 -8.00
C LEU A 24 10.06 -1.17 -6.99
N GLN A 25 9.78 -1.10 -5.69
CA GLN A 25 10.70 -1.57 -4.66
C GLN A 25 10.92 -3.09 -4.72
N VAL A 26 9.89 -3.89 -5.00
CA VAL A 26 10.04 -5.33 -5.25
C VAL A 26 10.89 -5.59 -6.49
N ILE A 27 10.66 -4.85 -7.59
CA ILE A 27 11.48 -4.97 -8.82
C ILE A 27 12.95 -4.63 -8.52
N SER A 28 13.21 -3.59 -7.74
CA SER A 28 14.55 -3.20 -7.28
C SER A 28 15.19 -4.33 -6.45
N ALA A 29 14.46 -4.88 -5.47
CA ALA A 29 14.94 -5.98 -4.65
C ALA A 29 15.23 -7.25 -5.48
N ARG A 30 14.40 -7.57 -6.48
CA ARG A 30 14.67 -8.68 -7.41
C ARG A 30 16.02 -8.52 -8.11
N ARG A 31 16.35 -7.31 -8.56
CA ARG A 31 17.65 -7.02 -9.20
C ARG A 31 18.80 -7.13 -8.21
N ALA A 32 18.64 -6.57 -7.01
CA ALA A 32 19.67 -6.58 -5.97
C ALA A 32 20.02 -8.00 -5.50
N PHE A 33 19.01 -8.83 -5.24
CA PHE A 33 19.17 -10.20 -4.74
C PHE A 33 19.19 -11.27 -5.84
N ARG A 34 19.15 -10.86 -7.12
CA ARG A 34 19.13 -11.74 -8.30
C ARG A 34 18.03 -12.80 -8.28
N VAL A 35 16.86 -12.46 -7.76
CA VAL A 35 15.68 -13.35 -7.72
C VAL A 35 14.82 -13.12 -8.97
N SER A 36 15.11 -13.89 -10.02
CA SER A 36 14.36 -13.86 -11.27
C SER A 36 12.94 -14.41 -11.12
N PRO A 37 11.92 -13.80 -11.74
CA PRO A 37 10.62 -14.45 -11.94
C PRO A 37 10.80 -15.84 -12.60
N PRO A 38 9.95 -16.85 -12.27
CA PRO A 38 8.75 -16.77 -11.44
C PRO A 38 9.00 -16.91 -9.93
N LEU A 39 10.26 -16.98 -9.48
CA LEU A 39 10.57 -17.21 -8.07
C LEU A 39 10.07 -16.08 -7.18
N THR A 40 9.52 -16.46 -6.03
CA THR A 40 9.06 -15.56 -4.96
C THR A 40 9.76 -15.84 -3.63
N THR A 41 10.70 -16.79 -3.64
CA THR A 41 11.56 -17.17 -2.52
C THR A 41 13.01 -16.74 -2.80
N GLY A 42 13.78 -16.50 -1.75
CA GLY A 42 15.15 -16.00 -1.84
C GLY A 42 15.74 -15.68 -0.47
N PRO A 43 16.74 -14.80 -0.38
CA PRO A 43 17.24 -14.33 0.91
C PRO A 43 16.11 -13.72 1.76
N PRO A 44 16.12 -13.85 3.10
CA PRO A 44 15.05 -13.33 3.95
C PRO A 44 14.76 -11.83 3.76
N GLU A 45 15.76 -11.04 3.37
CA GLU A 45 15.60 -9.62 3.03
C GLU A 45 14.70 -9.39 1.81
N PHE A 46 14.91 -10.16 0.74
CA PHE A 46 14.06 -10.14 -0.45
C PHE A 46 12.63 -10.56 -0.10
N GLU A 47 12.49 -11.67 0.63
CA GLU A 47 11.17 -12.21 0.98
C GLU A 47 10.37 -11.22 1.82
N ARG A 48 11.00 -10.48 2.74
CA ARG A 48 10.32 -9.43 3.51
C ARG A 48 9.78 -8.32 2.62
N VAL A 49 10.56 -7.80 1.68
CA VAL A 49 10.11 -6.76 0.74
C VAL A 49 8.95 -7.28 -0.12
N TYR A 50 9.05 -8.50 -0.63
CA TYR A 50 8.00 -9.14 -1.40
C TYR A 50 6.71 -9.33 -0.58
N ARG A 51 6.81 -9.90 0.63
CA ARG A 51 5.65 -10.13 1.52
C ARG A 51 5.02 -8.82 2.00
N ALA A 52 5.81 -7.77 2.23
CA ALA A 52 5.30 -6.46 2.58
C ALA A 52 4.42 -5.88 1.46
N GLN A 53 4.88 -5.96 0.19
CA GLN A 53 4.09 -5.50 -0.96
C GLN A 53 2.81 -6.32 -1.15
N VAL A 54 2.90 -7.65 -1.06
CA VAL A 54 1.73 -8.54 -1.20
C VAL A 54 0.69 -8.23 -0.12
N ASN A 55 1.09 -8.11 1.14
CA ASN A 55 0.16 -7.78 2.22
C ASN A 55 -0.51 -6.41 2.01
N CYS A 56 0.25 -5.39 1.60
CA CYS A 56 -0.33 -4.09 1.25
C CYS A 56 -1.34 -4.21 0.10
N SER A 57 -1.12 -5.11 -0.86
CA SER A 57 -2.00 -5.32 -2.00
C SER A 57 -3.29 -6.06 -1.62
N GLU A 58 -3.21 -7.08 -0.77
CA GLU A 58 -4.37 -7.84 -0.28
C GLU A 58 -5.38 -6.94 0.47
N TYR A 59 -4.87 -5.98 1.24
CA TYR A 59 -5.72 -5.04 1.99
C TYR A 59 -6.17 -3.83 1.18
N PHE A 60 -5.59 -3.57 0.01
CA PHE A 60 -5.92 -2.39 -0.79
C PHE A 60 -7.39 -2.37 -1.24
N PRO A 61 -8.00 -3.47 -1.71
CA PRO A 61 -9.44 -3.49 -2.00
C PRO A 61 -10.32 -3.23 -0.79
N LEU A 62 -9.94 -3.73 0.40
CA LEU A 62 -10.67 -3.47 1.65
C LEU A 62 -10.62 -1.99 2.01
N PHE A 63 -9.44 -1.38 1.87
CA PHE A 63 -9.27 0.05 2.06
C PHE A 63 -10.12 0.86 1.10
N LEU A 64 -10.12 0.54 -0.20
CA LEU A 64 -10.94 1.25 -1.18
C LEU A 64 -12.43 1.12 -0.87
N ALA A 65 -12.92 -0.10 -0.62
CA ALA A 65 -14.34 -0.32 -0.31
C ALA A 65 -14.78 0.50 0.90
N THR A 66 -14.01 0.45 2.00
CA THR A 66 -14.34 1.17 3.22
C THR A 66 -14.18 2.69 3.11
N LEU A 67 -13.15 3.18 2.39
CA LEU A 67 -12.96 4.61 2.13
C LEU A 67 -14.16 5.20 1.39
N TRP A 68 -14.60 4.55 0.31
CA TRP A 68 -15.70 5.04 -0.52
C TRP A 68 -17.05 4.94 0.18
N VAL A 69 -17.34 3.83 0.87
CA VAL A 69 -18.58 3.69 1.64
C VAL A 69 -18.63 4.72 2.77
N ALA A 70 -17.56 4.88 3.55
CA ALA A 70 -17.53 5.86 4.63
C ALA A 70 -17.60 7.30 4.08
N GLY A 71 -16.95 7.59 2.95
CA GLY A 71 -16.96 8.92 2.35
C GLY A 71 -18.34 9.34 1.83
N ILE A 72 -19.08 8.42 1.20
CA ILE A 72 -20.41 8.67 0.63
C ILE A 72 -21.49 8.66 1.71
N PHE A 73 -21.47 7.69 2.63
CA PHE A 73 -22.57 7.45 3.55
C PHE A 73 -22.38 8.06 4.94
N PHE A 74 -21.19 8.58 5.27
CA PHE A 74 -20.92 9.21 6.56
C PHE A 74 -20.40 10.64 6.39
N HIS A 75 -19.16 10.82 5.96
CA HIS A 75 -18.55 12.14 5.80
C HIS A 75 -17.28 12.08 4.95
N GLU A 76 -17.25 12.78 3.80
CA GLU A 76 -16.14 12.75 2.84
C GLU A 76 -14.80 13.15 3.47
N GLY A 77 -14.74 14.32 4.13
CA GLY A 77 -13.51 14.83 4.74
C GLY A 77 -12.93 13.93 5.83
N ALA A 78 -13.76 13.37 6.72
CA ALA A 78 -13.31 12.44 7.75
C ALA A 78 -12.77 11.13 7.15
N ALA A 79 -13.47 10.56 6.15
CA ALA A 79 -13.01 9.37 5.45
C ALA A 79 -11.68 9.61 4.73
N ALA A 80 -11.52 10.76 4.06
CA ALA A 80 -10.28 11.14 3.40
C ALA A 80 -9.12 11.29 4.39
N LEU A 81 -9.34 11.94 5.54
CA LEU A 81 -8.32 12.09 6.59
C LEU A 81 -7.86 10.74 7.14
N CYS A 82 -8.81 9.86 7.49
CA CYS A 82 -8.52 8.50 7.91
C CYS A 82 -7.78 7.71 6.83
N GLY A 83 -8.12 7.92 5.56
CA GLY A 83 -7.44 7.30 4.43
C GLY A 83 -5.98 7.76 4.28
N LEU A 84 -5.69 9.05 4.49
CA LEU A 84 -4.31 9.54 4.54
C LEU A 84 -3.50 8.91 5.68
N VAL A 85 -4.09 8.81 6.87
CA VAL A 85 -3.47 8.13 8.02
C VAL A 85 -3.18 6.66 7.70
N TYR A 86 -4.13 5.96 7.06
CA TYR A 86 -3.96 4.58 6.61
C TYR A 86 -2.81 4.43 5.62
N LEU A 87 -2.74 5.29 4.60
CA LEU A 87 -1.67 5.24 3.59
C LEU A 87 -0.29 5.54 4.20
N PHE A 88 -0.20 6.50 5.12
CA PHE A 88 1.03 6.76 5.85
C PHE A 88 1.45 5.58 6.73
N ALA A 89 0.51 4.96 7.44
CA ALA A 89 0.77 3.74 8.20
C ALA A 89 1.25 2.60 7.30
N ARG A 90 0.67 2.43 6.11
CA ARG A 90 1.10 1.44 5.11
C ARG A 90 2.51 1.70 4.58
N LEU A 91 2.87 2.95 4.35
CA LEU A 91 4.24 3.31 3.97
C LEU A 91 5.24 2.93 5.07
N ARG A 92 4.95 3.27 6.33
CA ARG A 92 5.80 2.90 7.48
C ARG A 92 5.90 1.39 7.64
N TYR A 93 4.77 0.69 7.54
CA TYR A 93 4.73 -0.77 7.60
C TYR A 93 5.65 -1.41 6.55
N PHE A 94 5.55 -0.95 5.31
CA PHE A 94 6.39 -1.46 4.23
C PHE A 94 7.89 -1.21 4.49
N GLN A 95 8.24 0.02 4.87
CA GLN A 95 9.64 0.40 5.15
C GLN A 95 10.21 -0.35 6.35
N GLY A 96 9.41 -0.52 7.40
CA GLY A 96 9.77 -1.26 8.60
C GLY A 96 9.96 -2.75 8.31
N TYR A 97 8.99 -3.36 7.63
CA TYR A 97 9.04 -4.78 7.29
C TYR A 97 10.22 -5.11 6.36
N ALA A 98 10.51 -4.25 5.37
CA ALA A 98 11.68 -4.39 4.51
C ALA A 98 12.99 -4.48 5.33
N ARG A 99 13.10 -3.74 6.44
CA ARG A 99 14.27 -3.80 7.35
C ARG A 99 14.25 -5.06 8.20
N SER A 100 13.19 -5.28 8.97
CA SER A 100 13.05 -6.47 9.82
C SER A 100 11.58 -6.83 10.06
N ALA A 101 11.30 -8.10 10.33
CA ALA A 101 9.94 -8.56 10.60
C ALA A 101 9.34 -7.97 11.89
N GLN A 102 10.17 -7.60 12.87
CA GLN A 102 9.73 -6.98 14.13
C GLN A 102 9.34 -5.50 13.96
N LEU A 103 9.86 -4.83 12.93
CA LEU A 103 9.59 -3.42 12.65
C LEU A 103 8.42 -3.20 11.69
N ARG A 104 7.74 -4.28 11.26
CA ARG A 104 6.57 -4.20 10.40
C ARG A 104 5.47 -3.36 11.04
#